data_AF-A0A0E2Z4D5-F1
#
_entry.id   AF-A0A0E2Z4D5-F1
#
_cell.length_a   1.000
_cell.length_b   1.000
_cell.length_c   1.000
_cell.angle_alpha   90.00
_cell.angle_beta   90.00
_cell.angle_gamma   90.00
#
_symmetry.space_group_name_H-M   'P 1'
#
loop_
_entity.id
_entity.type
_entity.pdbx_description
1 polymer ?
#
loop_
_entity_poly.entity_id
_entity_poly.type
_entity_poly.pdbx_seq_one_letter_code
_entity_poly.pdbx_strand_id
1 'polypeptide(L)'
;MANTYLVERFCAVFAALIMVVFLTSTQAMAQSCENACGDQHHLCLDDCTAHSPHNICVPLCRADRARCLEDCNNPIPHAPENVTLVEREATSIELRWRDRADNEDGYQLLRRVGASGPWSIQASWGPWSGTTTYTDTGLLPDTLYCYRVRAFNRNGGNNPLSRCAFTKDGNGYAVWRAQIIFHTANVSNANTDDKVYVNLNGYANAVPRNNSTWLDYGRNDFERGTTYAYDLNLDYLGEIGDINQINISKTGDDGWCIQDFTLQVNGLDLFTQDFSNLSGGCLWLDSEGGHSRTHIVSHGALRAHPDWNSYNHTGAKLLLANNGIKNEEMVSRLEGMVGDDIHDNKLYWGHLHGPAVEVSYGCPAGAASCQTLHIDLDLAASAPGPNPEVDVDFDLTFSCDNRQLLITSSNVEIDADSNWFWEILSLGLINFIDNAVEERIEKGWKAITEVIEVGADCRISVDTEGNLLIEEGESFNRAKNLPKLDLKVR
;
A
#
# COMPACT_ATOMS: atom_id res chain seq x y z
N MET A 1 -17.88 -52.02 -1.07
CA MET A 1 -18.14 -51.90 0.39
C MET A 1 -16.93 -52.39 1.18
N ALA A 2 -15.82 -51.64 1.20
CA ALA A 2 -14.67 -51.98 2.06
C ALA A 2 -13.74 -50.82 2.44
N ASN A 3 -14.05 -49.55 2.11
CA ASN A 3 -13.13 -48.43 2.42
C ASN A 3 -13.73 -47.28 3.23
N THR A 4 -14.99 -47.39 3.67
CA THR A 4 -15.64 -46.36 4.51
C THR A 4 -15.49 -46.61 6.02
N TYR A 5 -15.07 -47.81 6.44
CA TYR A 5 -14.96 -48.18 7.86
C TYR A 5 -13.60 -47.86 8.53
N LEU A 6 -12.56 -47.53 7.76
CA LEU A 6 -11.23 -47.21 8.32
C LEU A 6 -11.06 -45.73 8.67
N VAL A 7 -11.72 -44.82 7.95
CA VAL A 7 -11.52 -43.37 8.10
C VAL A 7 -12.25 -42.80 9.32
N GLU A 8 -13.46 -43.30 9.64
CA GLU A 8 -14.19 -42.87 10.86
C GLU A 8 -13.50 -43.31 12.16
N ARG A 9 -12.81 -44.46 12.16
CA ARG A 9 -12.08 -44.93 13.35
C ARG A 9 -10.76 -44.20 13.60
N PHE A 10 -10.11 -43.68 12.55
CA PHE A 10 -8.91 -42.86 12.72
C PHE A 10 -9.21 -41.45 13.23
N CYS A 11 -10.31 -40.82 12.80
CA CYS A 11 -10.72 -39.51 13.34
C CYS A 11 -11.16 -39.57 14.81
N ALA A 12 -11.89 -40.62 15.22
CA ALA A 12 -12.33 -40.78 16.61
C ALA A 12 -11.16 -41.07 17.58
N VAL A 13 -10.13 -41.81 17.14
CA VAL A 13 -8.95 -42.11 17.95
C VAL A 13 -8.01 -40.91 18.04
N PHE A 14 -7.87 -40.10 16.99
CA PHE A 14 -7.04 -38.89 17.03
C PHE A 14 -7.69 -37.76 17.82
N ALA A 15 -9.02 -37.59 17.73
CA ALA A 15 -9.76 -36.66 18.57
C ALA A 15 -9.74 -37.09 20.05
N ALA A 16 -9.81 -38.39 20.35
CA ALA A 16 -9.66 -38.91 21.71
C ALA A 16 -8.23 -38.80 22.24
N LEU A 17 -7.19 -38.98 21.41
CA LEU A 17 -5.79 -38.79 21.82
C LEU A 17 -5.48 -37.32 22.10
N ILE A 18 -6.00 -36.39 21.29
CA ILE A 18 -5.83 -34.96 21.53
C ILE A 18 -6.63 -34.52 22.77
N MET A 19 -7.87 -34.99 22.95
CA MET A 19 -8.62 -34.72 24.19
C MET A 19 -7.94 -35.31 25.43
N VAL A 20 -7.36 -36.52 25.35
CA VAL A 20 -6.65 -37.15 26.47
C VAL A 20 -5.31 -36.46 26.73
N VAL A 21 -4.58 -35.99 25.73
CA VAL A 21 -3.34 -35.23 25.93
C VAL A 21 -3.62 -33.83 26.49
N PHE A 22 -4.73 -33.18 26.11
CA PHE A 22 -5.16 -31.93 26.73
C PHE A 22 -5.73 -32.15 28.14
N LEU A 23 -6.54 -33.19 28.38
CA LEU A 23 -7.07 -33.51 29.71
C LEU A 23 -5.97 -33.95 30.68
N THR A 24 -4.95 -34.69 30.20
CA THR A 24 -3.81 -35.13 31.02
C THR A 24 -2.76 -34.04 31.20
N SER A 25 -2.63 -33.06 30.31
CA SER A 25 -1.76 -31.89 30.53
C SER A 25 -2.40 -30.89 31.49
N THR A 26 -3.72 -30.65 31.39
CA THR A 26 -4.46 -29.83 32.37
C THR A 26 -4.55 -30.52 33.73
N GLN A 27 -4.76 -31.85 33.76
CA GLN A 27 -4.70 -32.61 35.01
C GLN A 27 -3.28 -32.69 35.55
N ALA A 28 -2.23 -32.81 34.74
CA ALA A 28 -0.84 -32.81 35.23
C ALA A 28 -0.42 -31.43 35.79
N MET A 29 -0.84 -30.32 35.18
CA MET A 29 -0.60 -28.97 35.71
C MET A 29 -1.40 -28.72 37.00
N ALA A 30 -2.67 -29.15 37.06
CA ALA A 30 -3.49 -29.07 38.26
C ALA A 30 -2.96 -29.96 39.40
N GLN A 31 -2.52 -31.19 39.09
CA GLN A 31 -1.93 -32.13 40.06
C GLN A 31 -0.54 -31.66 40.54
N SER A 32 0.24 -30.99 39.67
CA SER A 32 1.50 -30.36 40.04
C SER A 32 1.31 -29.20 41.02
N CYS A 33 0.24 -28.40 40.85
CA CYS A 33 -0.09 -27.34 41.80
C CYS A 33 -0.70 -27.88 43.11
N GLU A 34 -1.52 -28.93 43.06
CA GLU A 34 -2.05 -29.60 44.27
C GLU A 34 -0.94 -30.26 45.10
N ASN A 35 0.04 -30.89 44.46
CA ASN A 35 1.16 -31.55 45.14
C ASN A 35 2.19 -30.57 45.71
N ALA A 36 2.39 -29.40 45.11
CA ALA A 36 3.27 -28.35 45.63
C ALA A 36 2.71 -27.66 46.88
N CYS A 37 1.39 -27.76 47.10
CA CYS A 37 0.69 -27.10 48.18
C CYS A 37 0.40 -28.02 49.39
N GLY A 38 0.82 -29.29 49.34
CA GLY A 38 0.62 -30.29 50.40
C GLY A 38 1.82 -30.41 51.34
N ASP A 39 1.63 -29.99 52.60
CA ASP A 39 2.39 -30.40 53.77
C ASP A 39 3.93 -30.32 53.76
N GLN A 40 4.57 -29.21 53.37
CA GLN A 40 5.83 -28.77 53.99
C GLN A 40 6.02 -27.24 53.91
N HIS A 41 5.91 -26.59 55.08
CA HIS A 41 5.80 -25.15 55.28
C HIS A 41 7.07 -24.30 54.96
N HIS A 42 8.08 -24.86 54.28
CA HIS A 42 9.36 -24.17 54.08
C HIS A 42 9.99 -24.29 52.68
N LEU A 43 9.43 -25.06 51.74
CA LEU A 43 10.06 -25.31 50.43
C LEU A 43 9.43 -24.57 49.23
N CYS A 44 8.26 -23.92 49.40
CA CYS A 44 7.64 -23.16 48.30
C CYS A 44 8.34 -21.84 47.93
N LEU A 45 9.40 -21.44 48.65
CA LEU A 45 10.12 -20.21 48.30
C LEU A 45 11.09 -20.38 47.12
N ASP A 46 11.59 -21.61 46.87
CA ASP A 46 12.67 -21.80 45.91
C ASP A 46 12.18 -22.29 44.53
N ASP A 47 11.11 -23.09 44.45
CA ASP A 47 10.73 -23.73 43.17
C ASP A 47 9.85 -22.87 42.24
N CYS A 48 9.21 -21.81 42.76
CA CYS A 48 8.51 -20.83 41.91
C CYS A 48 9.48 -19.97 41.08
N THR A 49 10.79 -19.99 41.39
CA THR A 49 11.81 -19.25 40.63
C THR A 49 12.28 -19.98 39.37
N ALA A 50 11.99 -21.28 39.22
CA ALA A 50 12.62 -22.11 38.19
C ALA A 50 11.84 -22.22 36.87
N HIS A 51 10.52 -21.93 36.84
CA HIS A 51 9.69 -22.18 35.64
C HIS A 51 8.69 -21.07 35.25
N SER A 52 8.74 -19.88 35.86
CA SER A 52 7.88 -18.75 35.45
C SER A 52 8.69 -17.47 35.22
N PRO A 53 8.58 -16.78 34.07
CA PRO A 53 9.33 -15.55 33.80
C PRO A 53 8.93 -14.33 34.65
N HIS A 54 7.98 -14.47 35.57
CA HIS A 54 7.43 -13.34 36.32
C HIS A 54 7.54 -13.54 37.84
N ASN A 55 8.52 -12.86 38.43
CA ASN A 55 8.84 -12.74 39.86
C ASN A 55 7.72 -12.11 40.76
N ILE A 56 6.46 -12.16 40.33
CA ILE A 56 5.32 -11.48 40.99
C ILE A 56 4.66 -12.37 42.06
N CYS A 57 4.87 -13.69 42.05
CA CYS A 57 4.11 -14.63 42.91
C CYS A 57 4.54 -14.70 44.38
N VAL A 58 5.69 -14.15 44.79
CA VAL A 58 6.31 -14.48 46.09
C VAL A 58 5.67 -13.78 47.32
N PRO A 59 5.20 -12.51 47.27
CA PRO A 59 4.63 -11.87 48.46
C PRO A 59 3.18 -12.29 48.77
N LEU A 60 2.38 -12.65 47.76
CA LEU A 60 0.93 -12.89 47.89
C LEU A 60 0.58 -14.28 48.43
N CYS A 61 1.40 -15.30 48.18
CA CYS A 61 1.11 -16.68 48.60
C CYS A 61 1.25 -16.97 50.10
N ARG A 62 1.75 -16.03 50.91
CA ARG A 62 1.72 -16.16 52.38
C ARG A 62 0.33 -15.94 53.00
N ALA A 63 -0.60 -15.32 52.27
CA ALA A 63 -1.88 -14.87 52.83
C ALA A 63 -3.09 -15.75 52.49
N ASP A 64 -3.08 -16.48 51.36
CA ASP A 64 -4.22 -17.31 50.93
C ASP A 64 -3.84 -18.38 49.90
N ARG A 65 -3.81 -19.66 50.32
CA ARG A 65 -3.48 -20.83 49.47
C ARG A 65 -4.48 -21.03 48.32
N ALA A 66 -5.75 -20.70 48.53
CA ALA A 66 -6.78 -20.88 47.51
C ALA A 66 -6.61 -19.89 46.34
N ARG A 67 -6.25 -18.64 46.64
CA ARG A 67 -5.97 -17.63 45.61
C ARG A 67 -4.76 -17.97 44.75
N CYS A 68 -3.68 -18.50 45.34
CA CYS A 68 -2.50 -18.89 44.56
C CYS A 68 -2.76 -20.08 43.62
N LEU A 69 -3.57 -21.06 44.02
CA LEU A 69 -3.97 -22.17 43.15
C LEU A 69 -4.78 -21.69 41.93
N GLU A 70 -5.66 -20.71 42.14
CA GLU A 70 -6.46 -20.13 41.06
C GLU A 70 -5.62 -19.23 40.13
N ASP A 71 -4.58 -18.54 40.65
CA ASP A 71 -3.63 -17.79 39.83
C ASP A 71 -2.77 -18.69 38.93
N CYS A 72 -2.28 -19.83 39.46
CA CYS A 72 -1.52 -20.79 38.67
C CYS A 72 -2.33 -21.50 37.58
N ASN A 73 -3.66 -21.59 37.75
CA ASN A 73 -4.57 -22.24 36.81
C ASN A 73 -5.20 -21.28 35.79
N ASN A 74 -4.96 -19.97 35.90
CA ASN A 74 -5.50 -18.97 34.97
C ASN A 74 -4.35 -18.21 34.25
N PRO A 75 -3.78 -18.74 33.16
CA PRO A 75 -2.64 -18.10 32.49
C PRO A 75 -2.98 -16.69 31.96
N ILE A 76 -1.96 -15.91 31.58
CA ILE A 76 -2.19 -14.61 30.92
C ILE A 76 -2.98 -14.84 29.62
N PRO A 77 -4.04 -14.06 29.34
CA PRO A 77 -4.89 -14.31 28.19
C PRO A 77 -4.15 -14.18 26.84
N HIS A 78 -4.66 -14.90 25.84
CA HIS A 78 -4.20 -14.74 24.46
C HIS A 78 -4.47 -13.32 23.97
N ALA A 79 -3.53 -12.74 23.21
CA ALA A 79 -3.76 -11.43 22.62
C ALA A 79 -4.84 -11.52 21.53
N PRO A 80 -5.66 -10.47 21.35
CA PRO A 80 -6.56 -10.36 20.22
C PRO A 80 -5.82 -10.50 18.88
N GLU A 81 -6.49 -11.07 17.90
CA GLU A 81 -5.98 -11.23 16.54
C GLU A 81 -6.59 -10.21 15.58
N ASN A 82 -5.98 -10.09 14.39
CA ASN A 82 -6.49 -9.27 13.29
C ASN A 82 -6.79 -7.81 13.68
N VAL A 83 -5.98 -7.24 14.59
CA VAL A 83 -6.02 -5.82 14.89
C VAL A 83 -5.70 -5.05 13.60
N THR A 84 -6.69 -4.33 13.11
CA THR A 84 -6.67 -3.58 11.85
C THR A 84 -7.24 -2.19 12.07
N LEU A 85 -6.72 -1.21 11.34
CA LEU A 85 -7.29 0.15 11.28
C LEU A 85 -8.11 0.19 9.99
N VAL A 86 -9.42 0.30 10.11
CA VAL A 86 -10.34 0.10 8.98
C VAL A 86 -10.76 1.40 8.33
N GLU A 87 -10.87 2.48 9.11
CA GLU A 87 -11.25 3.80 8.61
C GLU A 87 -10.46 4.89 9.32
N ARG A 88 -10.13 5.95 8.59
CA ARG A 88 -9.35 7.09 9.08
C ARG A 88 -10.01 8.37 8.62
N GLU A 89 -10.24 9.24 9.57
CA GLU A 89 -10.73 10.60 9.37
C GLU A 89 -9.76 11.59 10.01
N ALA A 90 -10.01 12.89 9.80
CA ALA A 90 -9.13 13.92 10.36
C ALA A 90 -9.10 13.90 11.89
N THR A 91 -10.21 13.50 12.53
CA THR A 91 -10.35 13.52 13.99
C THR A 91 -10.74 12.18 14.60
N SER A 92 -10.72 11.10 13.81
CA SER A 92 -11.06 9.76 14.30
C SER A 92 -10.38 8.63 13.54
N ILE A 93 -10.15 7.51 14.22
CA ILE A 93 -9.65 6.27 13.62
C ILE A 93 -10.54 5.12 14.11
N GLU A 94 -11.06 4.32 13.19
CA GLU A 94 -11.77 3.09 13.51
C GLU A 94 -10.83 1.90 13.52
N LEU A 95 -10.94 1.09 14.57
CA LEU A 95 -10.20 -0.14 14.77
C LEU A 95 -11.13 -1.34 14.76
N ARG A 96 -10.63 -2.46 14.26
CA ARG A 96 -11.29 -3.76 14.33
C ARG A 96 -10.33 -4.83 14.81
N TRP A 97 -10.79 -5.72 15.69
CA TRP A 97 -10.03 -6.88 16.16
C TRP A 97 -10.95 -8.06 16.44
N ARG A 98 -10.36 -9.25 16.53
CA ARG A 98 -11.06 -10.49 16.88
C ARG A 98 -10.52 -11.03 18.19
N ASP A 99 -11.44 -11.35 19.09
CA ASP A 99 -11.18 -12.11 20.30
C ASP A 99 -10.63 -13.51 19.97
N ARG A 100 -9.69 -13.93 20.81
CA ARG A 100 -9.08 -15.26 20.84
C ARG A 100 -8.93 -15.80 22.28
N ALA A 101 -9.15 -14.98 23.29
CA ALA A 101 -9.01 -15.40 24.68
C ALA A 101 -10.29 -16.10 25.16
N ASP A 102 -10.13 -17.04 26.08
CA ASP A 102 -11.23 -17.77 26.73
C ASP A 102 -11.21 -17.60 28.26
N ASN A 103 -10.27 -16.77 28.76
CA ASN A 103 -9.92 -16.65 30.16
C ASN A 103 -9.59 -15.19 30.56
N GLU A 104 -10.06 -14.22 29.79
CA GLU A 104 -9.92 -12.79 30.07
C GLU A 104 -11.01 -12.27 31.02
N ASP A 105 -10.62 -11.34 31.88
CA ASP A 105 -11.57 -10.52 32.65
C ASP A 105 -12.04 -9.31 31.82
N GLY A 106 -11.35 -9.01 30.71
CA GLY A 106 -11.74 -7.96 29.78
C GLY A 106 -10.65 -7.55 28.78
N TYR A 107 -10.92 -6.45 28.09
CA TYR A 107 -10.06 -5.88 27.05
C TYR A 107 -9.67 -4.44 27.35
N GLN A 108 -8.46 -4.06 26.93
CA GLN A 108 -7.98 -2.69 26.97
C GLN A 108 -7.48 -2.26 25.60
N LEU A 109 -7.97 -1.11 25.14
CA LEU A 109 -7.40 -0.39 24.02
C LEU A 109 -6.32 0.56 24.53
N LEU A 110 -5.10 0.37 24.06
CA LEU A 110 -3.97 1.24 24.34
C LEU A 110 -3.64 2.06 23.11
N ARG A 111 -3.41 3.35 23.31
CA ARG A 111 -2.98 4.31 22.29
C ARG A 111 -1.68 4.97 22.69
N ARG A 112 -0.84 5.31 21.72
CA ARG A 112 0.23 6.30 21.85
C ARG A 112 0.19 7.28 20.69
N VAL A 113 0.71 8.47 20.92
CA VAL A 113 0.91 9.50 19.89
C VAL A 113 2.36 9.42 19.41
N GLY A 114 2.56 9.40 18.09
CA GLY A 114 3.86 9.26 17.46
C GLY A 114 4.38 7.81 17.40
N ALA A 115 5.57 7.67 16.79
CA ALA A 115 6.23 6.37 16.63
C ALA A 115 6.82 5.83 17.94
N SER A 116 7.11 6.71 18.91
CA SER A 116 7.67 6.41 20.23
C SER A 116 6.88 7.14 21.33
N GLY A 117 7.14 6.79 22.59
CA GLY A 117 6.44 7.38 23.74
C GLY A 117 5.56 6.40 24.52
N PRO A 118 4.93 6.86 25.61
CA PRO A 118 4.16 6.02 26.51
C PRO A 118 2.82 5.59 25.91
N TRP A 119 2.38 4.39 26.27
CA TRP A 119 1.03 3.89 25.97
C TRP A 119 0.05 4.33 27.06
N SER A 120 -1.12 4.81 26.67
CA SER A 120 -2.23 5.16 27.57
C SER A 120 -3.48 4.35 27.23
N ILE A 121 -4.18 3.89 28.27
CA ILE A 121 -5.45 3.17 28.11
C ILE A 121 -6.51 4.20 27.71
N GLN A 122 -7.12 4.01 26.54
CA GLN A 122 -8.21 4.86 26.06
C GLN A 122 -9.57 4.32 26.48
N ALA A 123 -9.70 2.99 26.49
CA ALA A 123 -10.92 2.33 26.86
C ALA A 123 -10.63 0.96 27.48
N SER A 124 -11.53 0.52 28.35
CA SER A 124 -11.52 -0.79 28.99
C SER A 124 -12.94 -1.33 29.03
N TRP A 125 -13.11 -2.59 28.68
CA TRP A 125 -14.40 -3.26 28.65
C TRP A 125 -14.34 -4.57 29.42
N GLY A 126 -15.51 -5.12 29.78
CA GLY A 126 -15.62 -6.47 30.31
C GLY A 126 -15.28 -7.54 29.26
N PRO A 127 -15.39 -8.83 29.62
CA PRO A 127 -15.08 -9.92 28.70
C PRO A 127 -16.09 -9.92 27.55
N TRP A 128 -15.64 -10.30 26.37
CA TRP A 128 -16.46 -10.26 25.16
C TRP A 128 -15.91 -11.23 24.11
N SER A 129 -16.82 -11.88 23.37
CA SER A 129 -16.47 -12.88 22.36
C SER A 129 -16.81 -12.44 20.93
N GLY A 130 -15.88 -12.63 19.98
CA GLY A 130 -16.11 -12.45 18.54
C GLY A 130 -15.22 -11.38 17.85
N THR A 131 -15.75 -10.66 16.86
CA THR A 131 -15.11 -9.45 16.26
C THR A 131 -15.67 -8.11 16.78
N THR A 132 -14.83 -7.25 17.36
CA THR A 132 -15.22 -5.92 17.88
C THR A 132 -14.73 -4.80 16.95
N THR A 133 -15.50 -3.71 16.88
CA THR A 133 -15.07 -2.43 16.33
C THR A 133 -15.08 -1.33 17.40
N TYR A 134 -14.15 -0.38 17.29
CA TYR A 134 -14.10 0.81 18.13
C TYR A 134 -13.58 2.01 17.36
N THR A 135 -14.30 3.12 17.43
CA THR A 135 -13.90 4.40 16.84
C THR A 135 -13.30 5.29 17.91
N ASP A 136 -12.00 5.56 17.81
CA ASP A 136 -11.35 6.56 18.65
C ASP A 136 -11.60 7.95 18.05
N THR A 137 -12.13 8.89 18.84
CA THR A 137 -12.53 10.23 18.38
C THR A 137 -11.79 11.32 19.15
N GLY A 138 -11.85 12.56 18.65
CA GLY A 138 -11.16 13.70 19.27
C GLY A 138 -9.65 13.67 19.04
N LEU A 139 -9.22 13.02 17.96
CA LEU A 139 -7.84 13.01 17.50
C LEU A 139 -7.48 14.35 16.84
N LEU A 140 -6.19 14.66 16.80
CA LEU A 140 -5.67 15.78 16.02
C LEU A 140 -5.51 15.35 14.57
N PRO A 141 -5.82 16.22 13.58
CA PRO A 141 -5.49 16.00 12.17
C PRO A 141 -3.99 15.81 11.93
N ASP A 142 -3.65 15.14 10.82
CA ASP A 142 -2.28 14.92 10.35
C ASP A 142 -1.32 14.39 11.44
N THR A 143 -1.82 13.57 12.35
CA THR A 143 -1.08 13.12 13.54
C THR A 143 -0.99 11.60 13.57
N LEU A 144 0.21 11.08 13.81
CA LEU A 144 0.44 9.64 13.94
C LEU A 144 -0.09 9.12 15.27
N TYR A 145 -1.02 8.17 15.22
CA TYR A 145 -1.47 7.40 16.37
C TYR A 145 -1.13 5.94 16.17
N CYS A 146 -0.64 5.29 17.22
CA CYS A 146 -0.46 3.84 17.25
C CYS A 146 -1.36 3.23 18.31
N TYR A 147 -1.91 2.06 17.99
CA TYR A 147 -2.87 1.32 18.79
C TYR A 147 -2.43 -0.12 18.97
N ARG A 148 -2.78 -0.68 20.12
CA ARG A 148 -2.78 -2.12 20.36
C ARG A 148 -3.93 -2.46 21.30
N VAL A 149 -4.52 -3.63 21.10
CA VAL A 149 -5.59 -4.14 21.97
C VAL A 149 -5.03 -5.31 22.73
N ARG A 150 -5.24 -5.36 24.05
CA ARG A 150 -4.88 -6.52 24.86
C ARG A 150 -6.09 -7.07 25.59
N ALA A 151 -6.19 -8.39 25.63
CA ALA A 151 -6.97 -9.10 26.64
C ALA A 151 -6.18 -9.06 27.97
N PHE A 152 -6.88 -8.97 29.08
CA PHE A 152 -6.26 -9.02 30.40
C PHE A 152 -7.12 -9.82 31.38
N ASN A 153 -6.47 -10.43 32.36
CA ASN A 153 -7.08 -10.92 33.58
C ASN A 153 -6.27 -10.42 34.78
N ARG A 154 -6.60 -10.88 35.99
CA ARG A 154 -5.87 -10.54 37.22
C ARG A 154 -4.36 -10.86 37.19
N ASN A 155 -3.94 -11.83 36.36
CA ASN A 155 -2.54 -12.20 36.20
C ASN A 155 -1.79 -11.34 35.17
N GLY A 156 -2.51 -10.46 34.46
CA GLY A 156 -1.94 -9.48 33.53
C GLY A 156 -2.54 -9.61 32.12
N GLY A 157 -1.84 -9.03 31.14
CA GLY A 157 -2.26 -9.06 29.75
C GLY A 157 -1.08 -8.93 28.79
N ASN A 158 -1.15 -9.63 27.66
CA ASN A 158 -0.12 -9.61 26.63
C ASN A 158 -0.29 -8.39 25.71
N ASN A 159 0.81 -7.71 25.39
CA ASN A 159 0.79 -6.58 24.47
C ASN A 159 1.15 -7.06 23.05
N PRO A 160 0.21 -7.12 22.10
CA PRO A 160 0.54 -7.50 20.73
C PRO A 160 1.27 -6.38 19.97
N LEU A 161 1.65 -6.69 18.73
CA LEU A 161 2.16 -5.71 17.79
C LEU A 161 1.16 -4.56 17.59
N SER A 162 1.68 -3.34 17.51
CA SER A 162 0.85 -2.17 17.27
C SER A 162 0.49 -2.01 15.79
N ARG A 163 -0.62 -1.33 15.54
CA ARG A 163 -0.97 -0.73 14.26
C ARG A 163 -0.96 0.78 14.40
N CYS A 164 -0.37 1.46 13.44
CA CYS A 164 -0.28 2.90 13.44
C CYS A 164 -1.00 3.48 12.22
N ALA A 165 -1.41 4.74 12.31
CA ALA A 165 -1.89 5.50 11.17
C ALA A 165 -1.76 6.99 11.45
N PHE A 166 -1.51 7.75 10.41
CA PHE A 166 -1.80 9.18 10.41
C PHE A 166 -3.31 9.36 10.26
N THR A 167 -3.90 10.24 11.06
CA THR A 167 -5.20 10.84 10.74
C THR A 167 -5.11 11.62 9.44
N LYS A 168 -6.24 11.81 8.76
CA LYS A 168 -6.30 12.68 7.59
C LYS A 168 -5.88 14.11 7.96
N ASP A 169 -5.35 14.87 7.00
CA ASP A 169 -4.94 16.25 7.24
C ASP A 169 -6.14 17.21 7.33
N GLY A 170 -7.31 16.76 6.87
CA GLY A 170 -8.57 17.52 6.87
C GLY A 170 -8.72 18.48 5.69
N ASN A 171 -7.78 18.50 4.75
CA ASN A 171 -7.86 19.32 3.54
C ASN A 171 -8.73 18.67 2.46
N GLY A 172 -8.75 17.34 2.39
CA GLY A 172 -9.57 16.59 1.43
C GLY A 172 -9.20 16.84 -0.02
N TYR A 173 -7.93 17.20 -0.30
CA TYR A 173 -7.48 17.43 -1.66
C TYR A 173 -7.21 16.11 -2.35
N ALA A 174 -8.13 15.76 -3.24
CA ALA A 174 -8.17 14.57 -4.06
C ALA A 174 -6.87 14.35 -4.88
N VAL A 175 -6.48 13.08 -5.05
CA VAL A 175 -5.34 12.67 -5.89
C VAL A 175 -5.85 11.81 -7.05
N TRP A 176 -5.65 12.26 -8.29
CA TRP A 176 -5.97 11.49 -9.50
C TRP A 176 -4.76 11.26 -10.41
N ARG A 177 -3.60 11.84 -10.05
CA ARG A 177 -2.31 11.56 -10.64
C ARG A 177 -1.20 11.85 -9.63
N ALA A 178 -0.22 10.98 -9.55
CA ALA A 178 1.02 11.21 -8.82
C ALA A 178 2.18 10.84 -9.75
N GLN A 179 3.17 11.73 -9.84
CA GLN A 179 4.36 11.50 -10.64
C GLN A 179 5.60 11.87 -9.85
N ILE A 180 6.68 11.14 -10.08
CA ILE A 180 8.01 11.55 -9.63
C ILE A 180 8.89 11.85 -10.83
N ILE A 181 9.58 12.97 -10.77
CA ILE A 181 10.47 13.46 -11.81
C ILE A 181 11.87 13.42 -11.24
N PHE A 182 12.77 12.70 -11.89
CA PHE A 182 14.17 12.62 -11.52
C PHE A 182 15.04 13.37 -12.51
N HIS A 183 15.98 14.14 -11.98
CA HIS A 183 17.11 14.66 -12.73
C HIS A 183 18.36 13.87 -12.33
N THR A 184 18.81 12.98 -13.22
CA THR A 184 20.07 12.26 -12.98
C THR A 184 21.23 13.21 -13.26
N ALA A 185 22.17 13.31 -12.32
CA ALA A 185 23.30 14.22 -12.43
C ALA A 185 24.18 13.87 -13.64
N ASN A 186 24.73 14.88 -14.31
CA ASN A 186 25.67 14.69 -15.42
C ASN A 186 27.12 14.52 -14.92
N VAL A 187 27.35 13.49 -14.10
CA VAL A 187 28.69 13.12 -13.59
C VAL A 187 29.02 11.67 -13.98
N SER A 188 30.29 11.28 -13.86
CA SER A 188 30.73 9.94 -14.23
C SER A 188 30.02 8.89 -13.36
N ASN A 189 29.56 7.80 -14.00
CA ASN A 189 28.89 6.67 -13.36
C ASN A 189 27.63 7.05 -12.59
N ALA A 190 26.95 8.13 -12.98
CA ALA A 190 25.71 8.56 -12.34
C ALA A 190 24.46 7.82 -12.82
N ASN A 191 24.59 6.92 -13.80
CA ASN A 191 23.49 6.12 -14.37
C ASN A 191 23.30 4.81 -13.60
N THR A 192 22.10 4.23 -13.70
CA THR A 192 21.84 2.88 -13.18
C THR A 192 21.02 2.04 -14.15
N ASP A 193 21.33 0.76 -14.26
CA ASP A 193 20.47 -0.25 -14.91
C ASP A 193 19.74 -1.15 -13.89
N ASP A 194 19.92 -0.85 -12.60
CA ASP A 194 19.27 -1.55 -11.51
C ASP A 194 17.85 -1.05 -11.28
N LYS A 195 17.01 -1.95 -10.77
CA LYS A 195 15.61 -1.63 -10.47
C LYS A 195 15.49 -0.57 -9.40
N VAL A 196 14.66 0.43 -9.69
CA VAL A 196 14.31 1.54 -8.79
C VAL A 196 12.84 1.43 -8.41
N TYR A 197 12.54 1.70 -7.14
CA TYR A 197 11.16 1.85 -6.68
C TYR A 197 10.98 3.07 -5.80
N VAL A 198 9.75 3.57 -5.81
CA VAL A 198 9.29 4.69 -4.99
C VAL A 198 8.13 4.26 -4.13
N ASN A 199 8.13 4.67 -2.87
CA ASN A 199 7.04 4.41 -1.94
C ASN A 199 6.59 5.70 -1.25
N LEU A 200 5.30 6.05 -1.43
CA LEU A 200 4.72 7.33 -0.96
C LEU A 200 4.06 7.23 0.43
N ASN A 201 3.97 6.03 0.99
CA ASN A 201 3.47 5.83 2.34
C ASN A 201 4.13 4.65 3.03
N GLY A 202 4.46 4.77 4.32
CA GLY A 202 5.07 3.64 4.99
C GLY A 202 5.36 3.67 6.48
N TYR A 203 6.31 2.79 6.81
CA TYR A 203 6.38 1.82 7.91
C TYR A 203 5.42 0.62 7.82
N ALA A 204 5.98 -0.59 7.98
CA ALA A 204 5.28 -1.89 7.92
C ALA A 204 4.07 -2.03 8.87
N ASN A 205 3.90 -1.09 9.81
CA ASN A 205 2.79 -1.05 10.76
C ASN A 205 1.85 0.16 10.59
N ALA A 206 2.14 1.11 9.71
CA ALA A 206 1.31 2.31 9.45
C ALA A 206 0.10 2.00 8.54
N VAL A 207 -0.87 2.89 8.36
CA VAL A 207 -1.91 2.86 7.31
C VAL A 207 -2.03 4.31 6.81
N PRO A 208 -2.07 4.56 5.48
CA PRO A 208 -2.07 3.60 4.38
C PRO A 208 -0.71 2.89 4.23
N ARG A 209 -0.70 1.71 3.60
CA ARG A 209 0.50 0.85 3.49
C ARG A 209 0.89 0.62 2.05
N ASN A 210 2.20 0.51 1.84
CA ASN A 210 2.80 -0.18 0.70
C ASN A 210 2.29 0.32 -0.66
N ASN A 211 1.96 1.62 -0.76
CA ASN A 211 1.91 2.27 -2.06
C ASN A 211 3.36 2.33 -2.56
N SER A 212 3.75 1.30 -3.28
CA SER A 212 5.06 1.12 -3.89
C SER A 212 4.85 1.06 -5.39
N THR A 213 5.80 1.63 -6.11
CA THR A 213 5.82 1.57 -7.57
C THR A 213 7.25 1.33 -8.01
N TRP A 214 7.48 0.22 -8.69
CA TRP A 214 8.67 -0.03 -9.48
C TRP A 214 8.61 0.79 -10.75
N LEU A 215 9.70 1.50 -11.01
CA LEU A 215 9.79 2.42 -12.12
C LEU A 215 10.39 1.68 -13.31
N ASP A 216 9.55 0.85 -13.95
CA ASP A 216 9.96 0.04 -15.10
C ASP A 216 9.28 0.55 -16.38
N TYR A 217 10.06 1.14 -17.26
CA TYR A 217 9.58 1.78 -18.48
C TYR A 217 10.34 1.22 -19.68
N GLY A 218 9.68 1.08 -20.84
CA GLY A 218 10.28 0.49 -22.04
C GLY A 218 11.36 1.34 -22.72
N ARG A 219 11.81 2.42 -22.08
CA ARG A 219 12.90 3.28 -22.56
C ARG A 219 14.14 3.03 -21.71
N ASN A 220 15.31 3.31 -22.27
CA ASN A 220 16.53 3.36 -21.46
C ASN A 220 16.49 4.59 -20.55
N ASP A 221 16.42 4.37 -19.25
CA ASP A 221 16.15 5.38 -18.25
C ASP A 221 17.24 5.48 -17.17
N PHE A 222 17.06 6.40 -16.23
CA PHE A 222 18.07 6.76 -15.21
C PHE A 222 19.46 7.14 -15.75
N GLU A 223 19.58 7.44 -17.04
CA GLU A 223 20.83 7.82 -17.69
C GLU A 223 21.38 9.17 -17.20
N ARG A 224 22.70 9.31 -17.16
CA ARG A 224 23.32 10.55 -16.67
C ARG A 224 22.88 11.77 -17.50
N GLY A 225 22.58 12.87 -16.82
CA GLY A 225 22.15 14.12 -17.46
C GLY A 225 20.78 14.05 -18.13
N THR A 226 19.98 13.01 -17.84
CA THR A 226 18.60 12.91 -18.32
C THR A 226 17.60 13.34 -17.26
N THR A 227 16.43 13.73 -17.75
CA THR A 227 15.25 14.06 -16.96
C THR A 227 14.14 13.13 -17.40
N TYR A 228 13.59 12.35 -16.47
CA TYR A 228 12.45 11.49 -16.74
C TYR A 228 11.38 11.62 -15.66
N ALA A 229 10.13 11.53 -16.10
CA ALA A 229 8.94 11.48 -15.26
C ALA A 229 8.39 10.05 -15.23
N TYR A 230 7.88 9.66 -14.08
CA TYR A 230 7.34 8.34 -13.82
C TYR A 230 6.01 8.49 -13.10
N ASP A 231 4.95 7.89 -13.65
CA ASP A 231 3.65 7.82 -13.00
C ASP A 231 3.69 6.77 -11.88
N LEU A 232 3.13 7.14 -10.73
CA LEU A 232 3.13 6.32 -9.52
C LEU A 232 1.76 5.69 -9.30
N ASN A 233 1.75 4.52 -8.66
CA ASN A 233 0.53 3.84 -8.25
C ASN A 233 -0.28 4.75 -7.30
N LEU A 234 -1.60 4.74 -7.43
CA LEU A 234 -2.52 5.51 -6.60
C LEU A 234 -3.22 4.67 -5.52
N ASP A 235 -2.89 3.38 -5.42
CA ASP A 235 -3.40 2.51 -4.37
C ASP A 235 -3.26 3.14 -2.98
N TYR A 236 -4.39 3.29 -2.29
CA TYR A 236 -4.48 3.90 -0.97
C TYR A 236 -4.08 5.39 -0.89
N LEU A 237 -4.05 6.09 -2.02
CA LEU A 237 -3.82 7.54 -2.12
C LEU A 237 -5.10 8.24 -2.62
N GLY A 238 -6.07 8.48 -1.73
CA GLY A 238 -7.29 9.18 -2.10
C GLY A 238 -7.14 10.70 -2.02
N GLU A 239 -6.33 11.18 -1.08
CA GLU A 239 -6.03 12.59 -0.87
C GLU A 239 -4.54 12.83 -0.62
N ILE A 240 -4.06 14.06 -0.80
CA ILE A 240 -2.64 14.38 -0.58
C ILE A 240 -2.18 14.01 0.84
N GLY A 241 -3.07 14.08 1.83
CA GLY A 241 -2.80 13.70 3.21
C GLY A 241 -2.38 12.23 3.37
N ASP A 242 -2.77 11.35 2.46
CA ASP A 242 -2.38 9.93 2.46
C ASP A 242 -0.90 9.71 2.14
N ILE A 243 -0.26 10.66 1.45
CA ILE A 243 1.18 10.67 1.20
C ILE A 243 1.86 11.09 2.50
N ASN A 244 2.56 10.16 3.13
CA ASN A 244 3.16 10.35 4.46
C ASN A 244 4.68 10.20 4.49
N GLN A 245 5.30 9.76 3.39
CA GLN A 245 6.74 9.78 3.20
C GLN A 245 7.05 9.74 1.69
N ILE A 246 8.31 9.97 1.32
CA ILE A 246 8.81 9.58 0.00
C ILE A 246 10.03 8.72 0.27
N ASN A 247 9.95 7.45 -0.07
CA ASN A 247 11.07 6.53 -0.01
C ASN A 247 11.50 6.19 -1.44
N ILE A 248 12.71 6.56 -1.82
CA ILE A 248 13.32 6.25 -3.12
C ILE A 248 14.42 5.25 -2.85
N SER A 249 14.34 4.09 -3.49
CA SER A 249 15.25 2.98 -3.26
C SER A 249 15.63 2.29 -4.56
N LYS A 250 16.86 1.77 -4.63
CA LYS A 250 17.31 0.93 -5.74
C LYS A 250 17.87 -0.40 -5.27
N THR A 251 17.97 -1.34 -6.20
CA THR A 251 18.57 -2.66 -5.99
C THR A 251 19.98 -2.75 -6.60
N GLY A 252 20.47 -3.98 -6.80
CA GLY A 252 21.69 -4.30 -7.55
C GLY A 252 23.02 -3.86 -6.96
N ASP A 253 23.93 -3.26 -7.71
CA ASP A 253 25.31 -2.99 -7.28
C ASP A 253 25.95 -1.73 -7.84
N ASP A 254 25.39 -1.11 -8.87
CA ASP A 254 25.92 0.15 -9.39
C ASP A 254 25.52 1.35 -8.51
N GLY A 255 25.96 2.56 -8.88
CA GLY A 255 25.60 3.80 -8.19
C GLY A 255 24.70 4.67 -9.06
N TRP A 256 23.67 5.27 -8.47
CA TRP A 256 22.82 6.26 -9.16
C TRP A 256 22.97 7.62 -8.50
N CYS A 257 23.28 8.67 -9.25
CA CYS A 257 23.39 10.02 -8.68
C CYS A 257 22.24 10.93 -9.09
N ILE A 258 21.40 11.28 -8.12
CA ILE A 258 20.23 12.14 -8.30
C ILE A 258 20.63 13.58 -8.01
N GLN A 259 20.54 14.46 -9.01
CA GLN A 259 20.79 15.88 -8.84
C GLN A 259 19.67 16.53 -8.04
N ASP A 260 18.42 16.26 -8.43
CA ASP A 260 17.21 16.69 -7.73
C ASP A 260 16.04 15.79 -8.15
N PHE A 261 14.96 15.86 -7.38
CA PHE A 261 13.69 15.24 -7.78
C PHE A 261 12.49 16.10 -7.37
N THR A 262 11.37 15.88 -8.07
CA THR A 262 10.09 16.52 -7.79
C THR A 262 8.98 15.48 -7.73
N LEU A 263 8.19 15.51 -6.66
CA LEU A 263 6.89 14.82 -6.60
C LEU A 263 5.82 15.80 -7.10
N GLN A 264 5.19 15.47 -8.21
CA GLN A 264 4.01 16.17 -8.71
C GLN A 264 2.74 15.40 -8.37
N VAL A 265 1.71 16.15 -7.97
CA VAL A 265 0.37 15.62 -7.78
C VAL A 265 -0.60 16.45 -8.61
N ASN A 266 -1.41 15.77 -9.40
CA ASN A 266 -2.40 16.37 -10.30
C ASN A 266 -1.81 17.45 -11.24
N GLY A 267 -0.57 17.24 -11.70
CA GLY A 267 0.14 18.15 -12.62
C GLY A 267 0.75 19.39 -11.97
N LEU A 268 0.80 19.45 -10.63
CA LEU A 268 1.47 20.53 -9.88
C LEU A 268 2.51 19.95 -8.92
N ASP A 269 3.61 20.68 -8.73
CA ASP A 269 4.65 20.33 -7.77
C ASP A 269 4.06 20.33 -6.34
N LEU A 270 4.23 19.21 -5.64
CA LEU A 270 3.84 19.05 -4.23
C LEU A 270 5.07 19.09 -3.31
N PHE A 271 6.20 18.59 -3.80
CA PHE A 271 7.47 18.55 -3.08
C PHE A 271 8.64 18.52 -4.05
N THR A 272 9.69 19.28 -3.79
CA THR A 272 10.96 19.21 -4.55
C THR A 272 12.12 19.09 -3.58
N GLN A 273 13.21 18.46 -4.03
CA GLN A 273 14.44 18.41 -3.25
C GLN A 273 15.65 18.47 -4.16
N ASP A 274 16.47 19.52 -3.97
CA ASP A 274 17.71 19.76 -4.70
C ASP A 274 18.93 19.33 -3.89
N PHE A 275 19.79 18.50 -4.50
CA PHE A 275 21.02 17.97 -3.92
C PHE A 275 22.29 18.58 -4.52
N SER A 276 22.18 19.57 -5.41
CA SER A 276 23.31 20.24 -6.06
C SER A 276 24.31 20.85 -5.06
N ASN A 277 23.84 21.18 -3.85
CA ASN A 277 24.67 21.74 -2.78
C ASN A 277 25.40 20.68 -1.93
N LEU A 278 25.13 19.39 -2.13
CA LEU A 278 25.84 18.32 -1.43
C LEU A 278 27.30 18.22 -1.89
N SER A 279 28.16 17.65 -1.05
CA SER A 279 29.51 17.28 -1.45
C SER A 279 29.44 16.21 -2.54
N GLY A 280 29.88 16.55 -3.76
CA GLY A 280 29.70 15.71 -4.96
C GLY A 280 28.64 16.22 -5.94
N GLY A 281 27.84 17.22 -5.56
CA GLY A 281 26.87 17.89 -6.44
C GLY A 281 25.58 17.11 -6.72
N CYS A 282 25.37 15.98 -6.05
CA CYS A 282 24.18 15.13 -6.19
C CYS A 282 24.09 14.14 -5.02
N LEU A 283 22.94 13.47 -4.88
CA LEU A 283 22.70 12.39 -3.95
C LEU A 283 23.06 11.05 -4.59
N TRP A 284 24.10 10.40 -4.09
CA TRP A 284 24.46 9.04 -4.48
C TRP A 284 23.60 8.00 -3.75
N LEU A 285 22.86 7.20 -4.51
CA LEU A 285 22.22 5.97 -4.06
C LEU A 285 23.08 4.77 -4.42
N ASP A 286 23.84 4.27 -3.45
CA ASP A 286 24.79 3.17 -3.60
C ASP A 286 25.04 2.49 -2.23
N SER A 287 25.63 1.30 -2.23
CA SER A 287 26.22 0.59 -1.09
C SER A 287 27.66 0.96 -0.75
N GLU A 288 28.39 1.66 -1.63
CA GLU A 288 29.79 2.01 -1.39
C GLU A 288 29.96 3.39 -0.70
N GLY A 289 31.17 3.69 -0.25
CA GLY A 289 31.55 5.05 0.20
C GLY A 289 30.82 5.60 1.45
N GLY A 290 30.03 4.77 2.15
CA GLY A 290 29.16 5.22 3.23
C GLY A 290 27.82 5.80 2.74
N HIS A 291 27.51 5.62 1.45
CA HIS A 291 26.21 5.94 0.87
C HIS A 291 25.15 4.89 1.27
N SER A 292 23.90 5.23 0.97
CA SER A 292 22.74 4.37 1.19
C SER A 292 22.02 4.22 -0.16
N ARG A 293 21.57 3.01 -0.50
CA ARG A 293 20.72 2.76 -1.68
C ARG A 293 19.29 3.27 -1.52
N THR A 294 19.06 4.09 -0.52
CA THR A 294 17.73 4.49 -0.08
C THR A 294 17.80 5.90 0.49
N HIS A 295 16.88 6.73 0.02
CA HIS A 295 16.65 8.08 0.53
C HIS A 295 15.20 8.22 0.97
N ILE A 296 15.01 8.76 2.18
CA ILE A 296 13.69 8.87 2.81
C ILE A 296 13.43 10.33 3.17
N VAL A 297 12.38 10.89 2.58
CA VAL A 297 11.74 12.12 3.04
C VAL A 297 10.68 11.74 4.08
N SER A 298 10.94 12.10 5.33
CA SER A 298 10.00 11.85 6.43
C SER A 298 8.72 12.67 6.31
N HIS A 299 7.64 12.20 6.93
CA HIS A 299 6.38 12.94 7.09
C HIS A 299 6.58 14.41 7.51
N GLY A 300 7.37 14.64 8.56
CA GLY A 300 7.62 15.99 9.06
C GLY A 300 8.33 16.89 8.05
N ALA A 301 9.22 16.33 7.23
CA ALA A 301 9.89 17.08 6.16
C ALA A 301 8.93 17.42 5.02
N LEU A 302 8.04 16.50 4.64
CA LEU A 302 6.99 16.76 3.65
C LEU A 302 6.09 17.92 4.10
N ARG A 303 5.54 17.84 5.31
CA ARG A 303 4.62 18.87 5.85
C ARG A 303 5.29 20.21 6.08
N ALA A 304 6.59 20.24 6.33
CA ALA A 304 7.35 21.48 6.47
C ALA A 304 7.69 22.13 5.11
N HIS A 305 7.48 21.44 3.98
CA HIS A 305 7.86 21.95 2.67
C HIS A 305 6.96 23.11 2.23
N PRO A 306 7.49 24.20 1.64
CA PRO A 306 6.68 25.32 1.16
C PRO A 306 5.62 24.92 0.13
N ASP A 307 5.96 24.05 -0.82
CA ASP A 307 5.04 23.63 -1.88
C ASP A 307 3.88 22.80 -1.35
N TRP A 308 4.11 21.98 -0.31
CA TRP A 308 3.05 21.27 0.39
C TRP A 308 2.01 22.23 0.95
N ASN A 309 2.48 23.26 1.65
CA ASN A 309 1.64 24.24 2.33
C ASN A 309 0.96 25.23 1.36
N SER A 310 1.45 25.33 0.12
CA SER A 310 0.94 26.23 -0.91
C SER A 310 0.29 25.50 -2.09
N TYR A 311 0.04 24.19 -1.96
CA TYR A 311 -0.49 23.36 -3.02
C TYR A 311 -1.83 23.90 -3.56
N ASN A 312 -1.83 24.27 -4.84
CA ASN A 312 -2.95 24.95 -5.49
C ASN A 312 -3.95 23.94 -6.08
N HIS A 313 -4.74 23.29 -5.22
CA HIS A 313 -5.74 22.31 -5.65
C HIS A 313 -6.78 22.89 -6.64
N THR A 314 -7.12 24.17 -6.53
CA THR A 314 -8.02 24.83 -7.52
C THR A 314 -7.33 24.93 -8.89
N GLY A 315 -6.04 25.24 -8.91
CA GLY A 315 -5.21 25.24 -10.11
C GLY A 315 -5.12 23.86 -10.75
N ALA A 316 -4.96 22.80 -9.95
CA ALA A 316 -4.94 21.42 -10.44
C ALA A 316 -6.25 21.05 -11.15
N LYS A 317 -7.41 21.38 -10.54
CA LYS A 317 -8.72 21.18 -11.21
C LYS A 317 -8.84 21.98 -12.50
N LEU A 318 -8.30 23.21 -12.53
CA LEU A 318 -8.30 24.05 -13.73
C LEU A 318 -7.40 23.49 -14.85
N LEU A 319 -6.27 22.87 -14.53
CA LEU A 319 -5.42 22.19 -15.50
C LEU A 319 -6.19 21.05 -16.18
N LEU A 320 -6.83 20.19 -15.39
CA LEU A 320 -7.64 19.09 -15.89
C LEU A 320 -8.80 19.61 -16.76
N ALA A 321 -9.54 20.62 -16.30
CA ALA A 321 -10.68 21.19 -17.03
C ALA A 321 -10.30 21.91 -18.34
N ASN A 322 -9.07 22.41 -18.46
CA ASN A 322 -8.60 23.11 -19.66
C ASN A 322 -7.92 22.18 -20.66
N ASN A 323 -7.20 21.17 -20.18
CA ASN A 323 -6.35 20.34 -21.01
C ASN A 323 -6.91 18.95 -21.26
N GLY A 324 -7.87 18.51 -20.44
CA GLY A 324 -8.31 17.11 -20.41
C GLY A 324 -7.19 16.19 -19.93
N ILE A 325 -7.24 14.92 -20.33
CA ILE A 325 -6.12 13.99 -20.19
C ILE A 325 -5.47 13.82 -21.56
N LYS A 326 -4.19 14.17 -21.67
CA LYS A 326 -3.46 14.10 -22.95
C LYS A 326 -3.09 12.67 -23.31
N ASN A 327 -2.93 12.42 -24.61
CA ASN A 327 -2.44 11.13 -25.11
C ASN A 327 -1.12 10.72 -24.44
N GLU A 328 -0.15 11.64 -24.37
CA GLU A 328 1.14 11.43 -23.69
C GLU A 328 1.01 11.09 -22.20
N GLU A 329 -0.02 11.63 -21.54
CA GLU A 329 -0.33 11.29 -20.15
C GLU A 329 -0.93 9.88 -20.04
N MET A 330 -1.78 9.48 -20.99
CA MET A 330 -2.30 8.10 -21.02
C MET A 330 -1.19 7.08 -21.27
N VAL A 331 -0.32 7.34 -22.26
CA VAL A 331 0.89 6.52 -22.52
C VAL A 331 1.72 6.40 -21.24
N SER A 332 2.10 7.51 -20.60
CA SER A 332 2.94 7.49 -19.39
C SER A 332 2.30 6.74 -18.22
N ARG A 333 0.97 6.86 -18.04
CA ARG A 333 0.23 6.17 -16.98
C ARG A 333 0.20 4.67 -17.22
N LEU A 334 -0.10 4.25 -18.45
CA LEU A 334 -0.13 2.85 -18.85
C LEU A 334 1.26 2.20 -18.71
N GLU A 335 2.31 2.87 -19.21
CA GLU A 335 3.70 2.42 -19.03
C GLU A 335 4.04 2.22 -17.55
N GLY A 336 3.69 3.19 -16.68
CA GLY A 336 3.96 3.06 -15.24
C GLY A 336 3.15 1.97 -14.55
N MET A 337 1.87 1.81 -14.93
CA MET A 337 0.98 0.80 -14.35
C MET A 337 1.40 -0.62 -14.72
N VAL A 338 1.65 -0.87 -16.00
CA VAL A 338 2.05 -2.17 -16.53
C VAL A 338 3.49 -2.49 -16.13
N GLY A 339 4.38 -1.50 -16.20
CA GLY A 339 5.77 -1.60 -15.75
C GLY A 339 5.90 -2.07 -14.31
N ASP A 340 5.17 -1.44 -13.39
CA ASP A 340 5.14 -1.87 -11.99
C ASP A 340 4.64 -3.30 -11.80
N ASP A 341 3.83 -3.84 -12.71
CA ASP A 341 3.37 -5.23 -12.64
C ASP A 341 4.40 -6.21 -13.21
N ILE A 342 5.05 -5.87 -14.33
CA ILE A 342 5.92 -6.80 -15.06
C ILE A 342 7.37 -6.83 -14.56
N HIS A 343 7.84 -5.86 -13.76
CA HIS A 343 9.25 -5.68 -13.37
C HIS A 343 10.01 -6.93 -12.88
N ASP A 344 9.36 -7.86 -12.17
CA ASP A 344 9.98 -9.09 -11.63
C ASP A 344 9.44 -10.38 -12.27
N ASN A 345 8.73 -10.24 -13.39
CA ASN A 345 8.04 -11.34 -14.05
C ASN A 345 8.77 -11.82 -15.31
N LYS A 346 8.16 -12.80 -16.00
CA LYS A 346 8.68 -13.28 -17.28
C LYS A 346 8.40 -12.31 -18.43
N LEU A 347 7.59 -11.28 -18.23
CA LEU A 347 7.30 -10.24 -19.21
C LEU A 347 8.20 -9.04 -18.97
N TYR A 348 8.53 -8.34 -20.04
CA TYR A 348 9.26 -7.08 -20.02
C TYR A 348 8.87 -6.27 -21.27
N TRP A 349 9.17 -4.98 -21.29
CA TRP A 349 8.88 -4.14 -22.45
C TRP A 349 9.61 -4.61 -23.72
N GLY A 350 8.85 -4.78 -24.80
CA GLY A 350 9.36 -5.12 -26.13
C GLY A 350 10.04 -3.93 -26.80
N HIS A 351 10.86 -4.20 -27.81
CA HIS A 351 11.60 -3.17 -28.56
C HIS A 351 11.61 -3.41 -30.08
N LEU A 352 10.86 -4.41 -30.56
CA LEU A 352 10.90 -4.78 -31.97
C LEU A 352 9.91 -3.98 -32.82
N HIS A 353 8.75 -3.59 -32.26
CA HIS A 353 7.60 -3.18 -33.06
C HIS A 353 7.00 -1.81 -32.72
N GLY A 354 7.71 -0.94 -32.01
CA GLY A 354 7.31 0.46 -31.94
C GLY A 354 7.63 1.08 -30.59
N PRO A 355 6.83 2.05 -30.12
CA PRO A 355 6.87 2.46 -28.73
C PRO A 355 6.31 1.36 -27.83
N ALA A 356 6.73 1.34 -26.57
CA ALA A 356 6.26 0.38 -25.56
C ALA A 356 4.73 0.41 -25.36
N VAL A 357 4.13 1.61 -25.48
CA VAL A 357 2.69 1.81 -25.42
C VAL A 357 2.28 2.77 -26.54
N GLU A 358 1.31 2.33 -27.35
CA GLU A 358 0.63 3.18 -28.33
C GLU A 358 -0.82 3.41 -27.92
N VAL A 359 -1.25 4.66 -27.99
CA VAL A 359 -2.62 5.08 -27.67
C VAL A 359 -3.21 5.75 -28.88
N SER A 360 -4.28 5.18 -29.43
CA SER A 360 -4.89 5.65 -30.66
C SER A 360 -6.42 5.81 -30.54
N TYR A 361 -7.01 6.44 -31.56
CA TYR A 361 -8.45 6.68 -31.61
C TYR A 361 -9.21 5.37 -31.87
N GLY A 362 -9.98 4.89 -30.88
CA GLY A 362 -10.63 3.57 -30.94
C GLY A 362 -12.04 3.55 -31.54
N CYS A 363 -12.55 4.66 -32.08
CA CYS A 363 -13.94 4.70 -32.54
C CYS A 363 -14.11 4.37 -34.03
N PRO A 364 -15.24 3.76 -34.42
CA PRO A 364 -15.53 3.45 -35.82
C PRO A 364 -15.53 4.69 -36.72
N ALA A 365 -15.10 4.50 -37.97
CA ALA A 365 -15.10 5.55 -38.98
C ALA A 365 -16.52 6.15 -39.14
N GLY A 366 -16.64 7.46 -38.94
CA GLY A 366 -17.91 8.19 -39.05
C GLY A 366 -18.74 8.25 -37.76
N ALA A 367 -18.20 7.84 -36.60
CA ALA A 367 -18.83 8.05 -35.32
C ALA A 367 -19.06 9.56 -35.05
N ALA A 368 -20.26 9.92 -34.58
CA ALA A 368 -20.61 11.31 -34.29
C ALA A 368 -19.93 11.86 -33.02
N SER A 369 -19.55 10.97 -32.10
CA SER A 369 -18.79 11.24 -30.88
C SER A 369 -17.99 10.00 -30.53
N CYS A 370 -16.78 10.18 -30.01
CA CYS A 370 -15.93 9.08 -29.59
C CYS A 370 -15.65 9.12 -28.11
N GLN A 371 -15.62 7.96 -27.47
CA GLN A 371 -15.34 7.79 -26.05
C GLN A 371 -14.42 6.59 -25.82
N THR A 372 -13.71 6.14 -26.86
CA THR A 372 -12.91 4.93 -26.82
C THR A 372 -11.51 5.25 -27.32
N LEU A 373 -10.51 4.86 -26.53
CA LEU A 373 -9.12 4.77 -26.96
C LEU A 373 -8.79 3.31 -27.20
N HIS A 374 -8.05 3.06 -28.26
CA HIS A 374 -7.44 1.77 -28.53
C HIS A 374 -6.00 1.81 -28.03
N ILE A 375 -5.62 0.80 -27.24
CA ILE A 375 -4.33 0.69 -26.59
C ILE A 375 -3.64 -0.53 -27.16
N ASP A 376 -2.38 -0.35 -27.52
CA ASP A 376 -1.47 -1.41 -27.97
C ASP A 376 -0.23 -1.38 -27.05
N LEU A 377 0.12 -2.53 -26.46
CA LEU A 377 1.30 -2.72 -25.62
C LEU A 377 2.29 -3.65 -26.33
N ASP A 378 3.50 -3.16 -26.59
CA ASP A 378 4.62 -3.95 -27.13
C ASP A 378 5.41 -4.56 -25.97
N LEU A 379 5.17 -5.85 -25.70
CA LEU A 379 5.84 -6.63 -24.65
C LEU A 379 6.65 -7.77 -25.26
N ALA A 380 7.57 -8.33 -24.47
CA ALA A 380 8.27 -9.55 -24.79
C ALA A 380 8.33 -10.48 -23.57
N ALA A 381 8.51 -11.78 -23.82
CA ALA A 381 8.58 -12.77 -22.75
C ALA A 381 9.91 -13.51 -22.68
N SER A 382 10.45 -13.69 -21.48
CA SER A 382 11.61 -14.54 -21.23
C SER A 382 11.24 -16.01 -21.40
N ALA A 383 11.92 -16.68 -22.34
CA ALA A 383 11.66 -18.08 -22.66
C ALA A 383 12.98 -18.88 -22.85
N PRO A 384 12.97 -20.23 -22.74
CA PRO A 384 14.17 -21.04 -22.94
C PRO A 384 14.84 -20.96 -24.34
N GLY A 385 14.16 -20.34 -25.30
CA GLY A 385 14.61 -20.10 -26.68
C GLY A 385 14.61 -18.61 -27.00
N PRO A 386 14.43 -18.22 -28.27
CA PRO A 386 14.21 -16.82 -28.63
C PRO A 386 13.00 -16.25 -27.88
N ASN A 387 13.18 -15.13 -27.18
CA ASN A 387 12.10 -14.47 -26.49
C ASN A 387 11.00 -14.09 -27.51
N PRO A 388 9.75 -14.58 -27.37
CA PRO A 388 8.66 -14.15 -28.22
C PRO A 388 8.32 -12.68 -27.93
N GLU A 389 7.87 -11.99 -28.98
CA GLU A 389 7.09 -10.75 -28.82
C GLU A 389 5.67 -11.12 -28.41
N VAL A 390 5.06 -10.24 -27.63
CA VAL A 390 3.73 -10.38 -27.05
C VAL A 390 3.05 -9.01 -27.19
N ASP A 391 2.11 -8.93 -28.11
CA ASP A 391 1.33 -7.73 -28.35
C ASP A 391 0.02 -7.85 -27.56
N VAL A 392 -0.33 -6.80 -26.81
CA VAL A 392 -1.56 -6.75 -26.03
C VAL A 392 -2.40 -5.55 -26.45
N ASP A 393 -3.50 -5.84 -27.11
CA ASP A 393 -4.46 -4.85 -27.58
C ASP A 393 -5.69 -4.79 -26.67
N PHE A 394 -6.17 -3.61 -26.34
CA PHE A 394 -7.46 -3.45 -25.65
C PHE A 394 -8.04 -2.05 -25.81
N ASP A 395 -9.32 -1.93 -25.50
CA ASP A 395 -10.04 -0.66 -25.57
C ASP A 395 -10.28 -0.08 -24.18
N LEU A 396 -9.98 1.21 -24.00
CA LEU A 396 -10.43 2.00 -22.85
C LEU A 396 -11.65 2.82 -23.24
N THR A 397 -12.77 2.56 -22.58
CA THR A 397 -14.02 3.32 -22.76
C THR A 397 -14.24 4.29 -21.61
N PHE A 398 -14.54 5.54 -21.96
CA PHE A 398 -14.76 6.64 -21.02
C PHE A 398 -16.24 6.97 -20.92
N SER A 399 -16.75 7.10 -19.70
CA SER A 399 -18.13 7.48 -19.47
C SER A 399 -18.26 8.30 -18.18
N CYS A 400 -19.48 8.71 -17.87
CA CYS A 400 -19.77 9.41 -16.63
C CYS A 400 -20.78 8.61 -15.82
N ASP A 401 -20.52 8.40 -14.55
CA ASP A 401 -21.50 7.91 -13.60
C ASP A 401 -21.53 8.82 -12.38
N ASN A 402 -22.72 9.24 -11.93
CA ASN A 402 -22.91 10.07 -10.73
C ASN A 402 -21.97 11.30 -10.61
N ARG A 403 -21.65 11.96 -11.74
CA ARG A 403 -20.69 13.08 -11.82
C ARG A 403 -19.23 12.69 -11.56
N GLN A 404 -18.87 11.44 -11.80
CA GLN A 404 -17.49 10.95 -11.78
C GLN A 404 -17.10 10.43 -13.16
N LEU A 405 -15.83 10.61 -13.52
CA LEU A 405 -15.24 9.98 -14.70
C LEU A 405 -15.16 8.47 -14.46
N LEU A 406 -15.73 7.66 -15.34
CA LEU A 406 -15.59 6.20 -15.33
C LEU A 406 -14.76 5.76 -16.54
N ILE A 407 -13.80 4.88 -16.31
CA ILE A 407 -12.91 4.29 -17.29
C ILE A 407 -13.05 2.78 -17.15
N THR A 408 -13.32 2.09 -18.26
CA THR A 408 -13.44 0.62 -18.29
C THR A 408 -12.60 0.07 -19.43
N SER A 409 -11.82 -0.98 -19.16
CA SER A 409 -11.15 -1.78 -20.18
C SER A 409 -12.13 -2.79 -20.81
N SER A 410 -11.94 -3.10 -22.08
CA SER A 410 -12.71 -4.10 -22.82
C SER A 410 -11.93 -4.58 -24.05
N ASN A 411 -12.42 -5.62 -24.74
CA ASN A 411 -11.84 -6.12 -25.99
C ASN A 411 -10.34 -6.45 -25.90
N VAL A 412 -9.92 -7.11 -24.80
CA VAL A 412 -8.53 -7.55 -24.64
C VAL A 412 -8.23 -8.65 -25.65
N GLU A 413 -7.26 -8.40 -26.52
CA GLU A 413 -6.69 -9.34 -27.47
C GLU A 413 -5.19 -9.46 -27.20
N ILE A 414 -4.66 -10.69 -27.24
CA ILE A 414 -3.24 -10.95 -27.00
C ILE A 414 -2.75 -11.78 -28.17
N ASP A 415 -1.77 -11.26 -28.90
CA ASP A 415 -1.03 -12.00 -29.92
C ASP A 415 0.41 -12.23 -29.45
N ALA A 416 0.99 -13.36 -29.83
CA ALA A 416 2.36 -13.65 -29.48
C ALA A 416 3.03 -14.43 -30.61
N ASP A 417 3.95 -13.75 -31.28
CA ASP A 417 4.60 -14.26 -32.47
C ASP A 417 5.76 -15.19 -32.13
N SER A 418 5.58 -16.51 -32.32
CA SER A 418 6.70 -17.46 -32.22
C SER A 418 6.54 -18.73 -33.05
N ASN A 419 7.63 -19.10 -33.74
CA ASN A 419 7.71 -20.33 -34.54
C ASN A 419 7.83 -21.63 -33.70
N TRP A 420 7.93 -21.52 -32.37
CA TRP A 420 8.06 -22.65 -31.44
C TRP A 420 7.04 -22.58 -30.28
N PHE A 421 6.00 -21.74 -30.48
CA PHE A 421 5.01 -21.26 -29.52
C PHE A 421 4.20 -22.31 -28.73
N TRP A 422 4.20 -23.57 -29.16
CA TRP A 422 3.50 -24.65 -28.45
C TRP A 422 4.04 -24.93 -27.03
N GLU A 423 5.30 -24.58 -26.72
CA GLU A 423 5.83 -24.69 -25.35
C GLU A 423 5.41 -23.50 -24.44
N ILE A 424 5.15 -22.33 -25.00
CA ILE A 424 4.78 -21.11 -24.25
C ILE A 424 3.35 -21.19 -23.70
N LEU A 425 2.42 -21.77 -24.47
CA LEU A 425 1.06 -22.11 -24.00
C LEU A 425 1.08 -23.02 -22.76
N SER A 426 2.10 -23.88 -22.62
CA SER A 426 2.24 -24.79 -21.49
C SER A 426 2.79 -24.14 -20.20
N LEU A 427 3.33 -22.92 -20.30
CA LEU A 427 3.97 -22.21 -19.19
C LEU A 427 3.03 -21.32 -18.38
N GLY A 428 1.73 -21.26 -18.73
CA GLY A 428 0.75 -20.41 -18.06
C GLY A 428 0.96 -18.91 -18.31
N LEU A 429 1.72 -18.52 -19.36
CA LEU A 429 2.00 -17.13 -19.69
C LEU A 429 0.74 -16.36 -20.07
N ILE A 430 -0.13 -16.93 -20.90
CA ILE A 430 -1.42 -16.32 -21.27
C ILE A 430 -2.29 -16.14 -20.02
N ASN A 431 -2.39 -17.18 -19.17
CA ASN A 431 -3.13 -17.06 -17.91
C ASN A 431 -2.55 -16.01 -16.96
N PHE A 432 -1.23 -15.77 -17.02
CA PHE A 432 -0.60 -14.72 -16.24
C PHE A 432 -0.97 -13.34 -16.81
N ILE A 433 -0.88 -13.13 -18.12
CA ILE A 433 -1.26 -11.87 -18.77
C ILE A 433 -2.74 -11.56 -18.53
N ASP A 434 -3.62 -12.51 -18.84
CA ASP A 434 -5.09 -12.36 -18.68
C ASP A 434 -5.47 -11.97 -17.25
N ASN A 435 -4.82 -12.51 -16.22
CA ASN A 435 -5.22 -12.22 -14.84
C ASN A 435 -4.45 -11.06 -14.22
N ALA A 436 -3.13 -10.95 -14.44
CA ALA A 436 -2.30 -9.98 -13.73
C ALA A 436 -2.35 -8.58 -14.38
N VAL A 437 -2.15 -8.51 -15.69
CA VAL A 437 -2.11 -7.23 -16.42
C VAL A 437 -3.50 -6.60 -16.45
N GLU A 438 -4.55 -7.38 -16.71
CA GLU A 438 -5.93 -6.89 -16.68
C GLU A 438 -6.32 -6.38 -15.29
N GLU A 439 -6.10 -7.17 -14.22
CA GLU A 439 -6.40 -6.76 -12.84
C GLU A 439 -5.65 -5.47 -12.48
N ARG A 440 -4.38 -5.36 -12.90
CA ARG A 440 -3.58 -4.17 -12.62
C ARG A 440 -4.13 -2.93 -13.30
N ILE A 441 -4.45 -3.03 -14.59
CA ILE A 441 -4.99 -1.93 -15.39
C ILE A 441 -6.33 -1.49 -14.80
N GLU A 442 -7.26 -2.44 -14.54
CA GLU A 442 -8.55 -2.14 -13.93
C GLU A 442 -8.41 -1.42 -12.58
N LYS A 443 -7.52 -1.92 -11.71
CA LYS A 443 -7.26 -1.32 -10.40
C LYS A 443 -6.66 0.08 -10.51
N GLY A 444 -5.71 0.26 -11.43
CA GLY A 444 -5.08 1.55 -11.72
C GLY A 444 -6.11 2.60 -12.16
N TRP A 445 -7.03 2.23 -13.05
CA TRP A 445 -8.11 3.10 -13.47
C TRP A 445 -9.11 3.38 -12.37
N LYS A 446 -9.47 2.38 -11.57
CA LYS A 446 -10.40 2.56 -10.45
C LYS A 446 -9.96 3.67 -9.49
N ALA A 447 -8.66 3.71 -9.16
CA ALA A 447 -8.09 4.74 -8.31
C ALA A 447 -8.16 6.16 -8.90
N ILE A 448 -8.30 6.28 -10.23
CA ILE A 448 -8.45 7.56 -10.95
C ILE A 448 -9.94 7.94 -11.08
N THR A 449 -10.79 6.97 -11.41
CA THR A 449 -12.21 7.18 -11.73
C THR A 449 -13.04 7.64 -10.54
N GLU A 450 -12.74 7.16 -9.34
CA GLU A 450 -13.52 7.49 -8.14
C GLU A 450 -13.28 8.94 -7.66
N VAL A 451 -12.26 9.62 -8.19
CA VAL A 451 -11.74 10.88 -7.64
C VAL A 451 -11.98 12.09 -8.54
N ILE A 452 -12.03 11.89 -9.87
CA ILE A 452 -12.27 12.98 -10.82
C ILE A 452 -13.76 13.31 -10.87
N GLU A 453 -14.12 14.43 -10.23
CA GLU A 453 -15.46 15.02 -10.36
C GLU A 453 -15.62 15.71 -11.71
N VAL A 454 -16.69 15.37 -12.42
CA VAL A 454 -17.09 15.98 -13.69
C VAL A 454 -18.36 16.83 -13.51
N GLY A 455 -18.53 17.82 -14.40
CA GLY A 455 -19.68 18.72 -14.37
C GLY A 455 -21.02 17.98 -14.52
N ALA A 456 -22.12 18.62 -14.09
CA ALA A 456 -23.47 18.02 -14.14
C ALA A 456 -23.94 17.66 -15.57
N ASP A 457 -23.46 18.38 -16.58
CA ASP A 457 -23.77 18.14 -18.01
C ASP A 457 -22.84 17.13 -18.66
N CYS A 458 -22.06 16.39 -17.87
CA CYS A 458 -20.91 15.56 -18.23
C CYS A 458 -20.77 15.24 -19.73
N ARG A 459 -19.82 15.91 -20.39
CA ARG A 459 -19.46 15.61 -21.78
C ARG A 459 -18.02 15.18 -21.81
N ILE A 460 -17.84 13.92 -22.19
CA ILE A 460 -16.53 13.33 -22.37
C ILE A 460 -16.43 12.89 -23.81
N SER A 461 -15.32 13.21 -24.44
CA SER A 461 -15.01 12.73 -25.77
C SER A 461 -13.52 12.51 -25.95
N VAL A 462 -13.16 11.64 -26.87
CA VAL A 462 -11.80 11.43 -27.34
C VAL A 462 -11.63 12.14 -28.68
N ASP A 463 -10.57 12.92 -28.84
CA ASP A 463 -10.20 13.53 -30.12
C ASP A 463 -9.32 12.60 -30.98
N THR A 464 -9.07 12.97 -32.24
CA THR A 464 -8.28 12.15 -33.17
C THR A 464 -6.80 12.04 -32.82
N GLU A 465 -6.31 12.86 -31.88
CA GLU A 465 -4.95 12.77 -31.34
C GLU A 465 -4.91 11.84 -30.11
N GLY A 466 -6.04 11.24 -29.73
CA GLY A 466 -6.16 10.36 -28.59
C GLY A 466 -6.16 11.10 -27.24
N ASN A 467 -6.51 12.39 -27.23
CA ASN A 467 -6.71 13.12 -25.98
C ASN A 467 -8.15 12.91 -25.47
N LEU A 468 -8.29 12.71 -24.16
CA LEU A 468 -9.56 12.75 -23.48
C LEU A 468 -9.95 14.20 -23.16
N LEU A 469 -11.02 14.68 -23.78
CA LEU A 469 -11.62 15.97 -23.50
C LEU A 469 -12.72 15.81 -22.46
N ILE A 470 -12.63 16.61 -21.40
CA ILE A 470 -13.64 16.68 -20.33
C ILE A 470 -14.24 18.09 -20.38
N GLU A 471 -15.46 18.22 -20.89
CA GLU A 471 -16.15 19.51 -20.90
C GLU A 471 -16.98 19.67 -19.63
N GLU A 472 -16.63 20.64 -18.79
CA GLU A 472 -17.46 21.04 -17.67
C GLU A 472 -18.58 22.01 -18.09
N GLY A 473 -19.76 21.84 -17.48
CA GLY A 473 -20.92 22.72 -17.66
C GLY A 473 -20.67 24.18 -17.24
N GLU A 474 -21.64 25.07 -17.53
CA GLU A 474 -21.51 26.54 -17.53
C GLU A 474 -20.89 27.19 -16.27
N SER A 475 -20.91 26.55 -15.10
CA SER A 475 -20.35 27.09 -13.86
C SER A 475 -18.81 27.20 -13.85
N PHE A 476 -18.09 26.30 -14.52
CA PHE A 476 -16.63 26.32 -14.60
C PHE A 476 -16.11 27.18 -15.77
N ASN A 477 -16.92 27.35 -16.83
CA ASN A 477 -16.62 28.25 -17.95
C ASN A 477 -16.48 29.72 -17.53
N ARG A 478 -16.94 30.10 -16.33
CA ARG A 478 -16.69 31.42 -15.76
C ARG A 478 -15.21 31.62 -15.34
N ALA A 479 -14.48 30.55 -15.05
CA ALA A 479 -13.03 30.58 -14.80
C ALA A 479 -12.20 30.63 -16.10
N LYS A 480 -12.69 30.02 -17.20
CA LYS A 480 -12.10 30.17 -18.56
C LYS A 480 -12.08 31.62 -19.06
N ASN A 481 -12.96 32.48 -18.53
CA ASN A 481 -13.08 33.89 -18.88
C ASN A 481 -12.33 34.85 -17.93
N LEU A 482 -11.37 34.36 -17.14
CA LEU A 482 -10.42 35.27 -16.49
C LEU A 482 -9.57 35.95 -17.58
N PRO A 483 -9.43 37.29 -17.57
CA PRO A 483 -8.62 37.99 -18.56
C PRO A 483 -7.21 37.43 -18.52
N LYS A 484 -6.69 37.02 -19.69
CA LYS A 484 -5.28 36.63 -19.87
C LYS A 484 -4.42 37.68 -19.17
N LEU A 485 -3.70 37.26 -18.14
CA LEU A 485 -2.73 38.10 -17.47
C LEU A 485 -1.61 38.37 -18.48
N ASP A 486 -1.67 39.54 -19.12
CA ASP A 486 -0.69 39.98 -20.11
C ASP A 486 0.59 40.36 -19.35
N LEU A 487 1.40 39.34 -19.01
CA LEU A 487 2.71 39.48 -18.39
C LEU A 487 3.67 40.14 -19.38
N LYS A 488 3.60 41.47 -19.48
CA LYS A 488 4.67 42.25 -20.09
C LYS A 488 5.83 42.32 -19.11
N VAL A 489 6.81 41.45 -19.33
CA VAL A 489 8.15 41.58 -18.76
C VAL A 489 8.69 42.95 -19.20
N ARG A 490 9.04 43.80 -18.23
CA ARG A 490 9.78 45.06 -18.45
C ARG A 490 11.21 44.89 -18.04
#